data_AF-K2EZD2-F1
#
_entry.id   AF-K2EZD2-F1
#
_cell.length_a   1.000
_cell.length_b   1.000
_cell.length_c   1.000
_cell.angle_alpha   90.00
_cell.angle_beta   90.00
_cell.angle_gamma   90.00
#
_symmetry.space_group_name_H-M   'P 1'
#
loop_
_entity.id
_entity.type
_entity.pdbx_description
1 polymer ?
#
loop_
_entity_poly.entity_id
_entity_poly.type
_entity_poly.pdbx_seq_one_letter_code
_entity_poly.pdbx_strand_id
1 'polypeptide(L)' 'TVERNPDPPKMEIAMGRMGVPDDIGKAVLFLASEMSSYMTGSQIVVDGGYLLK' A
#
# COMPACT_ATOMS: atom_id res chain seq x y z
N THR A 1 11.77 19.52 -34.15
CA THR A 1 11.69 19.80 -32.71
C THR A 1 11.57 18.47 -32.02
N VAL A 2 12.56 18.03 -31.25
CA VAL A 2 12.49 16.73 -30.56
C VAL A 2 11.44 16.88 -29.46
N GLU A 3 10.30 16.21 -29.60
CA GLU A 3 9.30 16.15 -28.53
C GLU A 3 9.96 15.45 -27.35
N ARG A 4 10.13 16.20 -26.25
CA ARG A 4 10.63 15.65 -25.00
C ARG A 4 9.62 14.61 -24.54
N ASN A 5 10.04 13.34 -24.50
CA ASN A 5 9.24 12.28 -23.89
C ASN A 5 8.86 12.73 -22.47
N PRO A 6 7.57 12.76 -22.08
CA PRO A 6 7.19 13.16 -20.73
C PRO A 6 7.93 12.26 -19.74
N ASP A 7 8.42 12.87 -18.66
CA ASP A 7 8.99 12.12 -17.55
C ASP A 7 7.95 11.08 -17.10
N PRO A 8 8.36 9.83 -16.80
CA PRO A 8 7.41 8.81 -16.37
C PRO A 8 6.61 9.36 -15.18
N PRO A 9 5.31 9.02 -15.07
CA PRO A 9 4.50 9.49 -13.96
C PRO A 9 5.24 9.18 -12.67
N LYS A 10 5.46 10.20 -11.83
CA LYS A 10 6.03 10.00 -10.49
C LYS A 10 5.21 8.89 -9.83
N MET A 11 5.86 7.88 -9.25
CA MET A 11 5.11 6.86 -8.49
C MET A 11 4.35 7.57 -7.39
N GLU A 12 3.02 7.60 -7.48
CA GLU A 12 2.12 8.30 -6.58
C GLU A 12 1.81 7.46 -5.33
N ILE A 13 2.85 6.91 -4.73
CA ILE A 13 2.74 6.19 -3.46
C ILE A 13 3.20 7.18 -2.39
N ALA A 14 2.32 7.53 -1.45
CA ALA A 14 2.64 8.50 -0.39
C ALA A 14 3.88 8.08 0.42
N MET A 15 4.08 6.77 0.61
CA MET A 15 5.27 6.21 1.25
C MET A 15 6.55 6.24 0.41
N GLY A 16 6.49 6.66 -0.86
CA GLY A 16 7.64 6.84 -1.74
C GLY A 16 8.37 5.57 -2.18
N ARG A 17 7.79 4.39 -1.91
CA ARG A 17 8.34 3.08 -2.32
C ARG A 17 7.23 2.14 -2.77
N MET A 18 7.58 1.19 -3.64
CA MET A 18 6.71 0.05 -3.91
C MET A 18 6.57 -0.83 -2.65
N GLY A 19 5.39 -1.41 -2.49
CA GLY A 19 5.15 -2.45 -1.51
C GLY A 19 5.93 -3.72 -1.84
N VAL A 20 6.27 -4.49 -0.81
CA VAL A 20 6.84 -5.84 -0.92
C VAL A 20 5.86 -6.86 -0.32
N PRO A 21 5.95 -8.15 -0.65
CA PRO A 21 5.05 -9.18 -0.13
C PRO A 21 4.90 -9.17 1.40
N ASP A 22 5.99 -8.87 2.10
CA ASP A 22 6.01 -8.75 3.57
C ASP A 22 5.12 -7.64 4.13
N ASP A 23 4.83 -6.57 3.37
CA ASP A 23 3.92 -5.51 3.82
C ASP A 23 2.51 -6.05 4.01
N ILE A 24 2.03 -6.90 3.09
CA ILE A 24 0.76 -7.62 3.21
C ILE A 24 0.87 -8.72 4.26
N GLY A 25 1.96 -9.50 4.25
CA GLY A 25 2.16 -10.61 5.17
C GLY A 25 2.09 -10.19 6.63
N LYS A 26 2.66 -9.03 6.99
CA LYS A 26 2.59 -8.48 8.35
C LYS A 26 1.18 -8.05 8.74
N ALA A 27 0.41 -7.46 7.83
CA ALA A 27 -0.99 -7.13 8.08
C ALA A 27 -1.84 -8.37 8.30
N VAL A 28 -1.63 -9.42 7.50
CA VAL A 28 -2.28 -10.73 7.70
C VAL A 28 -1.87 -11.37 9.01
N LEU A 29 -0.58 -11.33 9.37
CA LEU A 29 -0.09 -11.85 10.65
C LEU A 29 -0.76 -11.16 11.84
N PHE A 30 -0.92 -9.84 11.78
CA PHE A 30 -1.67 -9.09 12.78
C PHE A 30 -3.12 -9.58 12.87
N LEU A 31 -3.82 -9.67 11.72
CA LEU A 31 -5.22 -10.11 11.66
C LEU A 31 -5.45 -11.58 12.07
N ALA A 32 -4.43 -12.42 11.93
CA ALA A 32 -4.46 -13.81 12.36
C ALA A 32 -4.10 -13.99 13.85
N SER A 33 -3.64 -12.92 14.52
CA SER A 33 -3.23 -12.97 15.91
C SER A 33 -4.36 -12.63 16.88
N GLU A 34 -4.17 -12.92 18.16
CA GLU A 34 -5.09 -12.52 19.24
C GLU A 34 -5.26 -11.00 19.36
N MET A 35 -4.33 -10.21 18.80
CA MET A 35 -4.40 -8.74 18.84
C MET A 35 -5.61 -8.18 18.09
N SER A 36 -6.18 -8.94 17.16
CA SER A 36 -7.37 -8.58 16.39
C SER A 36 -8.60 -9.42 16.73
N SER A 37 -8.63 -10.05 17.92
CA SER A 37 -9.69 -10.99 18.35
C SER A 37 -11.12 -10.43 18.32
N TYR A 38 -11.29 -9.11 18.36
CA TYR A 38 -12.61 -8.45 18.25
C TYR A 38 -12.80 -7.64 16.96
N MET A 39 -11.86 -7.74 16.01
CA MET A 39 -11.95 -7.05 14.72
C MET A 39 -12.69 -7.93 13.73
N THR A 40 -13.83 -7.46 13.25
CA THR A 40 -14.63 -8.13 12.22
C THR A 40 -15.34 -7.11 11.34
N GLY A 41 -15.80 -7.53 10.15
CA GLY A 41 -16.59 -6.69 9.23
C GLY A 41 -15.86 -5.46 8.68
N SER A 42 -14.53 -5.39 8.81
CA SER A 42 -13.72 -4.21 8.46
C SER A 42 -12.81 -4.49 7.27
N GLN A 43 -12.52 -3.44 6.48
CA GLN A 43 -11.53 -3.49 5.41
C GLN A 43 -10.21 -2.85 5.90
N ILE A 44 -9.08 -3.52 5.63
CA ILE A 44 -7.74 -2.98 5.91
C ILE A 44 -7.02 -2.76 4.58
N VAL A 45 -6.64 -1.50 4.32
CA VAL A 45 -5.92 -1.07 3.13
C VAL A 45 -4.42 -1.05 3.42
N VAL A 46 -3.65 -1.73 2.57
CA VAL A 46 -2.18 -1.81 2.66
C VAL A 46 -1.59 -1.55 1.28
N ASP A 47 -1.53 -0.26 0.90
CA ASP A 47 -1.18 0.17 -0.47
C ASP A 47 -0.10 1.26 -0.49
N GLY A 48 0.51 1.58 0.65
CA GLY A 48 1.48 2.66 0.77
C GLY A 48 0.89 4.07 0.65
N GLY A 49 -0.43 4.21 0.82
CA GLY A 49 -1.16 5.47 0.69
C GLY A 49 -1.49 5.84 -0.76
N TYR A 50 -1.57 4.86 -1.65
CA TYR A 50 -1.91 5.07 -3.06
C TYR A 50 -3.34 5.57 -3.27
N LEU A 51 -4.28 5.11 -2.44
CA LEU A 51 -5.70 5.48 -2.53
C LEU A 51 -6.06 6.82 -1.85
N LEU A 52 -5.15 7.44 -1.08
CA LEU A 52 -5.42 8.64 -0.27
C LEU A 52 -5.20 9.96 -1.03
N LYS A 53 -5.43 9.96 -2.34
CA LYS A 53 -5.27 11.14 -3.20
C LYS A 53 -6.41 12.14 -3.08
#